data_AF-A0A256WJK0-F1
#
_entry.id   AF-A0A256WJK0-F1
#
_cell.length_a   1.000
_cell.length_b   1.000
_cell.length_c   1.000
_cell.angle_alpha   90.00
_cell.angle_beta   90.00
_cell.angle_gamma   90.00
#
_symmetry.space_group_name_H-M   'P 1'
#
loop_
_entity.id
_entity.type
_entity.pdbx_description
1 polymer ?
#
loop_
_entity_poly.entity_id
_entity_poly.type
_entity_poly.pdbx_seq_one_letter_code
_entity_poly.pdbx_strand_id
1 'polypeptide(L)'
;NDKENITAEFNKNILLVMNELLKTNFNSNDFCHHAFYNEFFAKGESIHTENSRKFNLLDLEEIANYSQLKISKIYTDSQSYFSLVSFSKGS
;
A
#
# COMPACT_ATOMS: atom_id res chain seq x y z
N ASN A 1 12.64 0.58 -15.58
CA ASN A 1 11.89 1.65 -16.27
C ASN A 1 11.32 2.52 -15.16
N ASP A 2 12.11 3.46 -14.67
CA ASP A 2 11.70 4.45 -13.67
C ASP A 2 12.22 5.81 -14.17
N LYS A 3 11.88 6.11 -15.42
CA LYS A 3 12.57 7.15 -16.21
C LYS A 3 12.36 8.56 -15.65
N GLU A 4 11.41 8.76 -14.74
CA GLU A 4 11.07 10.07 -14.17
C GLU A 4 10.74 10.05 -12.67
N ASN A 5 11.07 9.00 -11.91
CA ASN A 5 10.71 8.84 -10.47
C ASN A 5 9.20 8.93 -10.15
N ILE A 6 8.32 8.96 -11.17
CA ILE A 6 6.87 9.16 -10.98
C ILE A 6 6.27 8.03 -10.12
N THR A 7 6.69 6.79 -10.32
CA THR A 7 6.18 5.63 -9.57
C THR A 7 6.70 5.62 -8.13
N ALA A 8 7.94 6.07 -7.91
CA ALA A 8 8.50 6.22 -6.58
C ALA A 8 7.77 7.30 -5.76
N GLU A 9 7.48 8.45 -6.38
CA GLU A 9 6.74 9.55 -5.73
C GLU A 9 5.28 9.19 -5.48
N PHE A 10 4.63 8.47 -6.40
CA PHE A 10 3.28 7.92 -6.17
C PHE A 10 3.26 6.98 -4.96
N ASN A 11 4.20 6.03 -4.87
CA ASN A 11 4.26 5.11 -3.74
C ASN A 11 4.57 5.81 -2.42
N LYS A 12 5.38 6.87 -2.42
CA LYS A 12 5.69 7.65 -1.21
C LYS A 12 4.53 8.51 -0.72
N ASN A 13 3.56 8.82 -1.57
CA ASN A 13 2.38 9.61 -1.21
C ASN A 13 1.56 8.97 -0.07
N ILE A 14 1.63 7.65 0.10
CA ILE A 14 0.98 6.96 1.22
C ILE A 14 1.47 7.46 2.59
N LEU A 15 2.75 7.83 2.70
CA LEU A 15 3.36 8.31 3.95
C LEU A 15 2.80 9.68 4.34
N LEU A 16 2.47 10.52 3.36
CA LEU A 16 1.85 11.84 3.59
C LEU A 16 0.41 11.67 4.10
N VAL A 17 -0.36 10.78 3.49
CA VAL A 17 -1.72 10.45 3.93
C VAL A 17 -1.72 9.90 5.36
N MET A 18 -0.75 9.04 5.71
CA MET A 18 -0.60 8.53 7.07
C MET A 18 -0.27 9.64 8.08
N ASN A 19 0.64 10.56 7.73
CA ASN A 19 0.97 11.70 8.59
C ASN A 19 -0.24 12.58 8.88
N GLU A 20 -1.11 12.80 7.89
CA GLU A 20 -2.35 13.56 8.07
C GLU A 20 -3.37 12.82 8.95
N LEU A 21 -3.68 11.55 8.63
CA LEU A 21 -4.74 10.79 9.30
C LEU A 21 -4.37 10.36 10.73
N LEU A 22 -3.09 10.04 10.96
CA LEU A 22 -2.63 9.45 12.22
C LEU A 22 -1.82 10.42 13.09
N LYS A 23 -1.60 11.65 12.61
CA LYS A 23 -0.68 12.62 13.24
C LYS A 23 0.72 12.03 13.47
N THR A 24 1.20 11.24 12.50
CA THR A 24 2.57 10.70 12.48
C THR A 24 3.55 11.67 11.82
N ASN A 25 4.84 11.35 11.85
CA ASN A 25 5.92 12.20 11.32
C ASN A 25 6.88 11.44 10.38
N PHE A 26 6.36 10.51 9.58
CA PHE A 26 7.16 9.77 8.59
C PHE A 26 7.84 10.73 7.62
N ASN A 27 9.15 10.65 7.51
CA ASN A 27 9.93 11.37 6.51
C ASN A 27 10.06 10.47 5.28
N SER A 28 9.50 10.90 4.14
CA SER A 28 9.53 10.14 2.88
C SER A 28 10.94 9.88 2.33
N ASN A 29 11.95 10.62 2.82
CA ASN A 29 13.35 10.40 2.48
C ASN A 29 13.96 9.17 3.17
N ASP A 30 13.34 8.68 4.25
CA ASP A 30 13.81 7.49 4.98
C ASP A 30 13.37 6.19 4.30
N PHE A 31 12.59 6.28 3.22
CA PHE A 31 12.02 5.16 2.48
C PHE A 31 12.55 5.13 1.04
N CYS A 32 13.14 4.00 0.65
CA CYS A 32 13.63 3.77 -0.71
C CYS A 32 12.60 2.98 -1.53
N HIS A 33 12.31 3.44 -2.75
CA HIS A 33 11.48 2.71 -3.70
C HIS A 33 12.28 1.54 -4.28
N HIS A 34 11.82 0.31 -4.06
CA HIS A 34 12.46 -0.89 -4.62
C HIS A 34 11.56 -1.50 -5.69
N ALA A 35 11.86 -1.21 -6.96
CA ALA A 35 11.27 -1.89 -8.11
C ALA A 35 12.23 -2.99 -8.61
N PHE A 36 11.77 -4.23 -8.62
CA PHE A 36 12.55 -5.37 -9.11
C PHE A 36 12.20 -5.65 -10.58
N TYR A 37 13.22 -5.82 -11.42
CA TYR A 37 13.10 -6.24 -12.83
C TYR A 37 13.58 -7.69 -12.93
N ASN A 38 12.79 -8.58 -13.54
CA ASN A 38 13.17 -9.97 -13.80
C ASN A 38 13.81 -10.05 -15.21
N GLU A 39 14.95 -10.73 -15.39
CA GLU A 39 15.78 -10.60 -16.61
C GLU A 39 15.28 -11.38 -17.84
N PHE A 40 14.17 -12.12 -17.75
CA PHE A 40 13.68 -13.00 -18.83
C PHE A 40 12.52 -12.40 -19.64
N PHE A 41 12.66 -11.20 -20.22
CA PHE A 41 11.62 -10.61 -21.07
C PHE A 41 12.08 -10.37 -22.51
N ALA A 42 11.22 -10.72 -23.47
CA ALA A 42 11.45 -10.46 -24.87
C ALA A 42 11.31 -8.96 -25.21
N LYS A 43 11.95 -8.52 -26.30
CA LYS A 43 11.86 -7.13 -26.77
C LYS A 43 10.40 -6.78 -27.12
N GLY A 44 9.80 -5.87 -26.36
CA GLY A 44 8.40 -5.46 -26.53
C GLY A 44 7.41 -6.15 -25.59
N GLU A 45 7.90 -7.04 -24.71
CA GLU A 45 7.08 -7.66 -23.68
C GLU A 45 6.81 -6.67 -22.53
N SER A 46 5.53 -6.47 -22.22
CA SER A 46 5.09 -5.56 -21.16
C SER A 46 5.24 -6.23 -19.80
N ILE A 47 5.93 -5.55 -18.87
CA ILE A 47 6.06 -6.00 -17.48
C ILE A 47 5.06 -5.22 -16.63
N HIS A 48 4.24 -5.94 -15.88
CA HIS A 48 3.34 -5.36 -14.88
C HIS A 48 4.11 -5.13 -13.58
N THR A 49 4.41 -3.86 -13.27
CA THR A 49 5.26 -3.49 -12.10
C THR A 49 4.47 -3.12 -10.85
N GLU A 50 3.16 -2.93 -10.96
CA GLU A 50 2.31 -2.54 -9.85
C GLU A 50 0.92 -3.18 -9.99
N ASN A 51 0.44 -3.79 -8.92
CA ASN A 51 -0.94 -4.26 -8.82
C ASN A 51 -1.69 -3.46 -7.74
N SER A 52 -2.45 -2.45 -8.16
CA SER A 52 -3.33 -1.68 -7.27
C SER A 52 -4.63 -2.45 -7.02
N ARG A 53 -4.59 -3.43 -6.11
CA ARG A 53 -5.80 -4.13 -5.65
C ARG A 53 -6.61 -3.24 -4.71
N LYS A 54 -7.91 -3.14 -4.97
CA LYS A 54 -8.86 -2.48 -4.08
C LYS A 54 -9.48 -3.53 -3.17
N PHE A 55 -9.60 -3.20 -1.89
CA PHE A 55 -10.15 -4.09 -0.87
C PHE A 55 -11.47 -3.53 -0.33
N ASN A 56 -12.46 -4.39 -0.21
CA ASN A 56 -13.68 -4.12 0.54
C ASN A 56 -13.60 -4.76 1.94
N LEU A 57 -14.62 -4.55 2.78
CA LEU A 57 -14.62 -5.06 4.16
C LEU A 57 -14.53 -6.60 4.23
N LEU A 58 -15.21 -7.32 3.33
CA LEU A 58 -15.18 -8.78 3.28
C LEU A 58 -13.77 -9.29 2.95
N ASP A 59 -13.08 -8.65 2.00
CA ASP A 59 -11.70 -9.00 1.66
C ASP A 59 -10.77 -8.80 2.89
N LEU A 60 -10.99 -7.73 3.66
CA LEU A 60 -10.22 -7.44 4.86
C LEU A 60 -10.48 -8.46 5.98
N GLU A 61 -11.73 -8.91 6.15
CA GLU A 61 -12.08 -9.97 7.09
C GLU A 61 -11.48 -11.31 6.70
N GLU A 62 -11.49 -11.65 5.41
CA GLU A 62 -10.86 -12.86 4.89
C GLU A 62 -9.35 -12.85 5.15
N ILE A 63 -8.69 -11.72 4.87
CA ILE A 63 -7.26 -11.52 5.18
C ILE A 63 -7.00 -11.65 6.68
N ALA A 64 -7.84 -11.06 7.53
CA ALA A 64 -7.71 -11.15 8.98
C ALA A 64 -7.75 -12.62 9.44
N ASN A 65 -8.78 -13.35 9.01
CA ASN A 65 -8.98 -14.75 9.36
C ASN A 65 -7.83 -15.63 8.88
N TYR A 66 -7.41 -15.48 7.63
CA TYR A 66 -6.30 -16.25 7.06
C TYR A 66 -4.98 -15.99 7.79
N SER A 67 -4.75 -14.74 8.20
CA SER A 67 -3.52 -14.33 8.91
C SER A 67 -3.57 -14.55 10.43
N GLN A 68 -4.67 -15.08 10.98
CA GLN A 68 -4.91 -15.20 12.43
C GLN A 68 -4.78 -13.84 13.15
N LEU A 69 -5.20 -12.79 12.45
CA LEU A 69 -5.30 -11.43 12.97
C LEU A 69 -6.77 -11.06 13.14
N LYS A 70 -7.01 -10.01 13.92
CA LYS A 70 -8.33 -9.38 14.03
C LYS A 70 -8.25 -7.92 13.63
N ILE A 71 -9.27 -7.45 12.91
CA ILE A 71 -9.45 -6.02 12.65
C ILE A 71 -9.77 -5.35 13.98
N SER A 72 -8.89 -4.43 14.39
CA SER A 72 -9.00 -3.73 15.67
C SER A 72 -9.67 -2.37 15.50
N LYS A 73 -9.36 -1.69 14.40
CA LYS A 73 -9.98 -0.40 14.07
C LYS A 73 -9.86 -0.09 12.59
N ILE A 74 -10.86 0.59 12.05
CA ILE A 74 -10.85 1.13 10.70
C ILE A 74 -10.98 2.64 10.82
N TYR A 75 -10.11 3.37 10.15
CA TYR A 75 -10.17 4.81 9.98
C TYR A 75 -10.35 5.11 8.51
N THR A 76 -11.21 6.07 8.19
CA THR A 76 -11.43 6.51 6.81
C THR A 76 -11.51 8.03 6.76
N ASP A 77 -11.19 8.61 5.61
CA ASP A 77 -11.33 10.04 5.39
C ASP A 77 -12.82 10.44 5.26
N SER A 78 -13.12 11.73 5.30
CA SER A 78 -14.51 12.23 5.26
C SER A 78 -15.30 11.86 3.99
N GLN A 79 -14.61 11.53 2.90
CA GLN A 79 -15.20 11.14 1.61
C GLN A 79 -15.13 9.62 1.38
N SER A 80 -14.58 8.85 2.31
CA SER A 80 -14.43 7.39 2.24
C SER A 80 -13.66 6.87 1.01
N TYR A 81 -12.67 7.64 0.54
CA TYR A 81 -11.81 7.25 -0.59
C TYR A 81 -10.63 6.39 -0.16
N PHE A 82 -10.20 6.52 1.08
CA PHE A 82 -9.11 5.75 1.64
C PHE A 82 -9.45 5.23 3.03
N SER A 83 -8.98 4.02 3.33
CA SER A 83 -9.15 3.41 4.65
C SER A 83 -7.80 2.92 5.18
N LEU A 84 -7.51 3.26 6.43
CA LEU A 84 -6.45 2.65 7.22
C LEU A 84 -7.06 1.62 8.16
N VAL A 85 -6.61 0.37 8.04
CA VAL A 85 -7.10 -0.75 8.82
C VAL A 85 -6.00 -1.23 9.76
N SER A 86 -6.25 -1.15 11.07
CA SER A 86 -5.33 -1.64 12.09
C SER A 86 -5.70 -3.07 12.46
N PHE A 87 -4.74 -3.98 12.32
CA PHE A 87 -4.87 -5.37 12.76
C PHE A 87 -4.13 -5.59 14.09
N SER A 88 -4.62 -6.51 14.91
CA SER A 88 -3.89 -7.02 16.08
C SER A 88 -3.98 -8.54 16.13
N LYS A 89 -3.19 -9.17 17.01
CA LYS A 89 -3.17 -10.62 17.17
C LYS A 89 -4.58 -11.16 17.41
N GLY A 90 -5.01 -12.09 16.56
CA GLY A 90 -6.20 -12.90 16.78
C GLY A 90 -5.97 -13.79 18.00
N SER A 91 -6.94 -13.81 18.89
CA SER A 91 -6.96 -14.70 20.06
C SER A 91 -7.23 -16.13 19.65
#